data_AF-A0A673GEG1-F1
#
_entry.id   AF-A0A673GEG1-F1
#
_cell.length_a   1.000
_cell.length_b   1.000
_cell.length_c   1.000
_cell.angle_alpha   90.00
_cell.angle_beta   90.00
_cell.angle_gamma   90.00
#
_symmetry.space_group_name_H-M   'P 1'
#
loop_
_entity.id
_entity.type
_entity.pdbx_description
1 polymer ?
#
loop_
_entity_poly.entity_id
_entity_poly.type
_entity_poly.pdbx_seq_one_letter_code
_entity_poly.pdbx_strand_id
1 'polypeptide(L)'
;MAASLLSRRTALFLGVSKFNSFLPAVVQQTANYNPRPLWLNIKNPYIPNKESEKTPEWQKTDKYERKLFGRYGSSSGVEPAKLWPSHARLEELMAEEKEWHPPIEVMLENIAAREREKEMKTVIIYSPSRNWIETFAVKLQDTLKVINV
;
A
#
# COMPACT_ATOMS: atom_id res chain seq x y z
N MET A 1 26.78 -13.46 13.30
CA MET A 1 27.85 -12.45 13.45
C MET A 1 27.36 -11.17 12.79
N ALA A 2 26.95 -10.18 13.59
CA ALA A 2 26.30 -8.95 13.11
C ALA A 2 27.27 -7.77 13.23
N ALA A 3 27.45 -7.04 12.13
CA ALA A 3 28.30 -5.86 12.08
C ALA A 3 27.54 -4.65 12.63
N SER A 4 28.05 -4.05 13.70
CA SER A 4 27.61 -2.74 14.19
C SER A 4 28.84 -1.88 14.44
N LEU A 5 29.05 -0.87 13.59
CA LEU A 5 29.96 0.24 13.86
C LEU A 5 29.16 1.53 13.86
N LEU A 6 28.41 1.72 14.95
CA LEU A 6 27.86 3.02 15.33
C LEU A 6 29.02 3.88 15.84
N SER A 7 29.59 4.69 14.94
CA SER A 7 30.49 5.77 15.33
C SER A 7 29.67 6.86 16.03
N ARG A 8 29.62 6.77 17.36
CA ARG A 8 29.15 7.85 18.23
C ARG A 8 30.21 8.95 18.22
N ARG A 9 29.89 10.12 17.69
CA ARG A 9 30.56 11.35 18.09
C ARG A 9 29.63 12.13 18.99
N THR A 10 29.86 11.95 20.28
CA THR A 10 29.33 12.75 21.37
C THR A 10 29.88 14.17 21.24
N ALA A 11 28.99 15.14 21.07
CA ALA A 11 29.27 16.54 21.32
C ALA A 11 29.48 16.74 22.83
N LEU A 12 30.63 17.30 23.23
CA LEU A 12 30.83 17.87 24.55
C LEU A 12 31.56 19.20 24.43
N PHE A 13 30.77 20.25 24.63
CA PHE A 13 30.97 21.50 25.36
C PHE A 13 32.31 22.26 25.33
N LEU A 14 32.13 23.56 25.04
CA LEU A 14 33.01 24.69 25.32
C LEU A 14 33.68 24.61 26.70
N GLY A 15 35.01 24.76 26.71
CA GLY A 15 35.81 24.99 27.89
C GLY A 15 37.14 25.63 27.51
N VAL A 16 37.22 26.95 27.54
CA VAL A 16 38.47 27.70 27.28
C VAL A 16 39.37 27.52 28.51
N SER A 17 40.38 26.65 28.41
CA SER A 17 41.46 26.62 29.38
C SER A 17 42.80 26.66 28.65
N LYS A 18 43.59 27.69 29.00
CA LYS A 18 44.97 27.91 28.57
C LYS A 18 45.82 26.74 29.04
N PHE A 19 46.20 25.85 28.13
CA PHE A 19 47.33 24.95 28.33
C PHE A 19 48.36 25.20 27.24
N ASN A 20 49.43 25.90 27.64
CA ASN A 20 50.71 25.91 26.96
C ASN A 20 51.30 24.49 27.09
N SER A 21 50.98 23.61 26.17
CA SER A 21 51.69 22.36 25.97
C SER A 21 51.99 22.21 24.50
N PHE A 22 53.29 22.21 24.22
CA PHE A 22 53.95 21.84 22.98
C PHE A 22 53.47 20.44 22.54
N LEU A 23 52.30 20.36 21.92
CA LEU A 23 52.09 19.37 20.89
C LEU A 23 52.86 19.91 19.68
N PRO A 24 53.66 19.08 18.96
CA PRO A 24 54.15 19.53 17.67
C PRO A 24 52.90 20.02 16.95
N ALA A 25 52.95 21.24 16.42
CA ALA A 25 51.92 21.72 15.53
C ALA A 25 51.84 20.66 14.43
N VAL A 26 50.97 19.67 14.60
CA VAL A 26 50.37 18.95 13.50
C VAL A 26 49.54 20.06 12.90
N VAL A 27 50.23 20.87 12.11
CA VAL A 27 49.65 21.72 11.09
C VAL A 27 48.76 20.71 10.40
N GLN A 28 47.47 20.75 10.73
CA GLN A 28 46.48 20.20 9.85
C GLN A 28 46.67 21.06 8.61
N GLN A 29 47.57 20.61 7.73
CA GLN A 29 47.62 21.01 6.35
C GLN A 29 46.30 20.49 5.79
N THR A 30 45.20 21.15 6.17
CA THR A 30 43.96 21.11 5.43
C THR A 30 44.31 21.78 4.13
N ALA A 31 44.80 20.97 3.20
CA ALA A 31 45.04 21.38 1.84
C ALA A 31 43.72 21.99 1.35
N ASN A 32 43.73 23.32 1.20
CA ASN A 32 42.58 24.09 0.83
C ASN A 32 42.40 23.96 -0.68
N TYR A 33 41.97 22.78 -1.11
CA TYR A 33 41.59 22.55 -2.50
C TYR A 33 40.25 23.25 -2.73
N ASN A 34 40.11 23.98 -3.84
CA ASN A 34 38.83 24.51 -4.28
C ASN A 34 38.04 23.35 -4.93
N PRO A 35 37.09 22.71 -4.22
CA PRO A 35 36.32 21.64 -4.83
C PRO A 35 35.47 22.21 -5.96
N ARG A 36 35.33 21.45 -7.05
CA ARG A 36 34.42 21.87 -8.13
C ARG A 36 33.00 22.02 -7.55
N PRO A 37 32.24 23.04 -7.98
CA PRO A 37 30.88 23.22 -7.53
C PRO A 37 30.05 21.98 -7.88
N LEU A 38 29.12 21.63 -6.99
CA LEU A 38 28.25 20.47 -7.19
C LEU A 38 27.29 20.72 -8.35
N TRP A 39 27.22 19.79 -9.29
CA TRP A 39 26.30 19.83 -10.42
C TRP A 39 24.90 19.36 -10.00
N LEU A 40 24.22 20.14 -9.16
CA LEU A 40 22.85 19.84 -8.71
C LEU A 40 21.84 20.78 -9.39
N ASN A 41 20.78 20.22 -9.98
CA ASN A 41 19.64 21.01 -10.47
C ASN A 41 18.56 21.10 -9.38
N ILE A 42 18.69 22.10 -8.51
CA ILE A 42 17.80 22.28 -7.34
C ILE A 42 16.64 23.24 -7.66
N LYS A 43 16.84 24.17 -8.60
CA LYS A 43 15.93 25.31 -8.77
C LYS A 43 14.86 25.09 -9.84
N ASN A 44 15.26 24.55 -10.99
CA ASN A 44 14.41 24.59 -12.17
C ASN A 44 13.85 23.21 -12.47
N PRO A 45 12.51 23.06 -12.49
CA PRO A 45 11.90 21.81 -12.91
C PRO A 45 12.31 21.51 -14.36
N TYR A 46 12.61 20.25 -14.63
CA TYR A 46 12.80 19.78 -16.00
C TYR A 46 11.45 19.65 -16.68
N ILE A 47 11.23 20.43 -17.74
CA ILE A 47 10.02 20.39 -18.57
C ILE A 47 10.44 19.92 -19.97
N PRO A 48 10.02 18.71 -20.40
CA PRO A 48 10.38 18.21 -21.71
C PRO A 48 9.60 18.92 -22.83
N ASN A 49 10.22 19.08 -23.99
CA ASN A 49 9.53 19.55 -25.18
C ASN A 49 8.73 18.39 -25.80
N LYS A 50 7.41 18.51 -25.86
CA LYS A 50 6.52 17.46 -26.38
C LYS A 50 6.59 17.29 -27.90
N GLU A 51 6.89 18.35 -28.63
CA GLU A 51 6.99 18.35 -30.09
C GLU A 51 8.27 17.68 -30.58
N SER A 52 9.27 17.54 -29.70
CA SER A 52 10.52 16.89 -30.05
C SER A 52 10.34 15.38 -30.21
N GLU A 53 10.91 14.83 -31.29
CA GLU A 53 11.01 13.39 -31.52
C GLU A 53 11.90 12.70 -30.47
N LYS A 54 12.89 13.42 -29.92
CA LYS A 54 13.82 12.88 -28.91
C LYS A 54 13.14 12.59 -27.57
N THR A 55 11.99 13.20 -27.31
CA THR A 55 11.23 13.02 -26.08
C THR A 55 10.48 11.69 -26.16
N PRO A 56 10.66 10.77 -25.20
CA PRO A 56 9.97 9.49 -25.24
C PRO A 56 8.47 9.67 -25.04
N GLU A 57 7.68 8.80 -25.67
CA GLU A 57 6.21 8.93 -25.72
C GLU A 57 5.56 9.03 -24.34
N TRP A 58 6.06 8.27 -23.36
CA TRP A 58 5.53 8.29 -21.99
C TRP A 58 5.66 9.66 -21.31
N GLN A 59 6.65 10.49 -21.67
CA GLN A 59 6.80 11.86 -21.17
C GLN A 59 5.81 12.85 -21.80
N LYS A 60 5.25 12.49 -22.97
CA LYS A 60 4.25 13.31 -23.66
C LYS A 60 2.84 13.13 -23.10
N THR A 61 2.62 12.08 -22.31
CA THR A 61 1.31 11.73 -21.75
C THR A 61 0.86 12.64 -20.60
N ASP A 62 -0.45 12.76 -20.40
CA ASP A 62 -1.05 13.47 -19.26
C ASP A 62 -0.65 12.86 -17.90
N LYS A 63 -0.34 11.55 -17.88
CA LYS A 63 0.18 10.86 -16.69
C LYS A 63 1.49 11.47 -16.21
N TYR A 64 2.36 11.89 -17.14
CA TYR A 64 3.63 12.54 -16.80
C TYR A 64 3.41 13.96 -16.28
N GLU A 65 2.48 14.72 -16.86
CA GLU A 65 2.12 16.05 -16.37
C GLU A 65 1.63 16.02 -14.92
N ARG A 66 0.77 15.05 -14.58
CA ARG A 66 0.31 14.84 -13.20
C ARG A 66 1.47 14.57 -12.25
N LYS A 67 2.48 13.81 -12.69
CA LYS A 67 3.69 13.52 -11.91
C LYS A 67 4.56 14.77 -11.71
N LEU A 68 4.69 15.60 -12.74
CA LEU A 68 5.40 16.88 -12.64
C LEU A 68 4.70 17.82 -11.66
N PHE A 69 3.38 17.96 -11.78
CA PHE A 69 2.58 18.77 -10.86
C PHE A 69 2.68 18.26 -9.43
N GLY A 70 2.66 16.95 -9.20
CA GLY A 70 2.86 16.39 -7.86
C GLY A 70 4.23 16.68 -7.25
N ARG A 71 5.28 16.84 -8.06
CA ARG A 71 6.65 17.12 -7.58
C ARG A 71 6.94 18.60 -7.38
N TYR A 72 6.48 19.44 -8.30
CA TYR A 72 6.84 20.87 -8.36
C TYR A 72 5.66 21.81 -8.11
N GLY A 73 4.45 21.27 -7.96
CA GLY A 73 3.22 22.05 -7.78
C GLY A 73 2.94 22.94 -8.98
N SER A 74 2.38 24.12 -8.72
CA SER A 74 2.06 25.14 -9.72
C SER A 74 3.29 25.64 -10.50
N SER A 75 4.50 25.52 -9.95
CA SER A 75 5.74 25.88 -10.65
C SER A 75 6.04 25.01 -11.88
N SER A 76 5.33 23.88 -12.04
CA SER A 76 5.39 23.04 -13.24
C SER A 76 4.69 23.64 -14.46
N GLY A 77 3.82 24.65 -14.27
CA GLY A 77 3.02 25.23 -15.35
C GLY A 77 1.89 24.33 -15.86
N VAL A 78 1.59 23.23 -15.17
CA VAL A 78 0.45 22.35 -15.52
C VAL A 78 -0.84 22.95 -14.94
N GLU A 79 -1.88 23.03 -15.77
CA GLU A 79 -3.20 23.48 -15.34
C GLU A 79 -3.85 22.48 -14.37
N PRO A 80 -4.27 22.91 -13.16
CA PRO A 80 -4.86 22.02 -12.17
C PRO A 80 -6.16 21.34 -12.64
N ALA A 81 -6.93 22.01 -13.51
CA ALA A 81 -8.19 21.46 -14.04
C ALA A 81 -7.97 20.18 -14.87
N LYS A 82 -6.84 20.10 -15.59
CA LYS A 82 -6.47 18.96 -16.43
C LYS A 82 -6.08 17.70 -15.64
N LEU A 83 -5.84 17.84 -14.33
CA LEU A 83 -5.50 16.73 -13.46
C LEU A 83 -6.70 15.81 -13.24
N TRP A 84 -7.91 16.38 -13.24
CA TRP A 84 -9.15 15.64 -13.10
C TRP A 84 -9.49 14.86 -14.39
N PRO A 85 -10.16 13.71 -14.28
CA PRO A 85 -10.65 12.99 -15.45
C PRO A 85 -11.55 13.87 -16.33
N SER A 86 -11.49 13.67 -17.64
CA SER A 86 -12.50 14.21 -18.54
C SER A 86 -13.84 13.55 -18.29
N HIS A 87 -14.93 14.19 -18.71
CA HIS A 87 -16.28 13.66 -18.52
C HIS A 87 -16.45 12.26 -19.12
N ALA A 88 -15.96 12.05 -20.35
CA ALA A 88 -15.97 10.73 -21.00
C ALA A 88 -15.21 9.68 -20.17
N ARG A 89 -14.03 10.03 -19.66
CA ARG A 89 -13.25 9.10 -18.83
C ARG A 89 -13.92 8.81 -17.48
N LEU A 90 -14.67 9.78 -16.95
CA LEU A 90 -15.43 9.61 -15.71
C LEU A 90 -16.57 8.62 -15.91
N GLU A 91 -17.31 8.70 -17.02
CA GLU A 91 -18.38 7.75 -17.36
C GLU A 91 -17.85 6.32 -17.51
N GLU A 92 -16.71 6.13 -18.19
CA GLU A 92 -16.03 4.83 -18.28
C GLU A 92 -15.70 4.26 -16.90
N LEU A 93 -15.10 5.08 -16.02
CA LEU A 93 -14.74 4.66 -14.66
C LEU A 93 -15.99 4.30 -13.83
N MET A 94 -17.08 5.05 -13.97
CA MET A 94 -18.34 4.74 -13.29
C MET A 94 -18.98 3.44 -13.80
N ALA A 95 -18.84 3.13 -15.10
CA ALA A 95 -19.32 1.87 -15.67
C ALA A 95 -18.48 0.69 -15.18
N GLU A 96 -17.15 0.81 -15.22
CA GLU A 96 -16.21 -0.17 -14.68
C GLU A 96 -16.49 -0.44 -13.17
N GLU A 97 -16.69 0.60 -12.38
CA GLU A 97 -17.00 0.47 -10.95
C GLU A 97 -18.32 -0.26 -10.72
N LYS A 98 -19.39 0.07 -11.45
CA LYS A 98 -20.69 -0.61 -11.31
C LYS A 98 -20.64 -2.08 -11.68
N GLU A 99 -19.82 -2.45 -12.67
CA GLU A 99 -19.69 -3.83 -13.12
C GLU A 99 -18.92 -4.69 -12.11
N TRP A 100 -17.79 -4.18 -11.60
CA TRP A 100 -16.87 -4.95 -10.77
C TRP A 100 -17.06 -4.77 -9.26
N HIS A 101 -17.64 -3.64 -8.85
CA HIS A 101 -17.81 -3.25 -7.46
C HIS A 101 -19.29 -2.99 -7.16
N PRO A 102 -20.10 -4.05 -6.97
CA PRO A 102 -21.51 -3.89 -6.63
C PRO A 102 -21.67 -3.16 -5.29
N PRO A 103 -22.83 -2.51 -5.07
CA PRO A 103 -23.11 -1.83 -3.81
C PRO A 103 -23.17 -2.82 -2.64
N ILE A 104 -22.92 -2.29 -1.44
CA ILE A 104 -22.86 -3.08 -0.20
C ILE A 104 -24.14 -3.88 0.05
N GLU A 105 -25.30 -3.32 -0.28
CA GLU A 105 -26.62 -3.93 -0.09
C GLU A 105 -26.73 -5.25 -0.88
N VAL A 106 -26.38 -5.22 -2.17
CA VAL A 106 -26.37 -6.40 -3.04
C VAL A 106 -25.38 -7.46 -2.51
N MET A 107 -24.24 -7.03 -1.96
CA MET A 107 -23.28 -7.96 -1.37
C MET A 107 -23.85 -8.64 -0.12
N LEU A 108 -24.55 -7.90 0.76
CA LEU A 108 -25.17 -8.46 1.96
C LEU A 108 -26.30 -9.44 1.60
N GLU A 109 -27.12 -9.12 0.62
CA GLU A 109 -28.16 -10.02 0.12
C GLU A 109 -27.56 -11.33 -0.43
N ASN A 110 -26.48 -11.22 -1.20
CA ASN A 110 -25.75 -12.38 -1.73
C ASN A 110 -25.15 -13.25 -0.62
N ILE A 111 -24.61 -12.63 0.44
CA ILE A 111 -24.09 -13.35 1.61
C ILE A 111 -25.24 -14.08 2.32
N ALA A 112 -26.33 -13.37 2.63
CA ALA A 112 -27.49 -13.96 3.30
C ALA A 112 -28.13 -15.09 2.48
N ALA A 113 -28.16 -14.99 1.15
CA ALA A 113 -28.62 -16.06 0.27
C ALA A 113 -27.71 -17.29 0.34
N ARG A 114 -26.39 -17.09 0.26
CA ARG A 114 -25.41 -18.17 0.39
C ARG A 114 -25.43 -18.85 1.76
N GLU A 115 -25.70 -18.10 2.82
CA GLU A 115 -25.84 -18.65 4.18
C GLU A 115 -27.07 -19.53 4.29
N ARG A 116 -28.24 -19.06 3.81
CA ARG A 116 -29.48 -19.86 3.78
C ARG A 116 -29.31 -21.16 2.98
N GLU A 117 -28.66 -21.12 1.82
CA GLU A 117 -28.39 -22.32 1.03
C GLU A 117 -27.49 -23.32 1.76
N LYS A 118 -26.45 -22.83 2.45
CA LYS A 118 -25.57 -23.68 3.26
C LYS A 118 -26.34 -24.31 4.42
N GLU A 119 -27.15 -23.54 5.13
CA GLU A 119 -27.98 -24.04 6.22
C GLU A 119 -28.94 -25.13 5.72
N MET A 120 -29.69 -24.87 4.65
CA MET A 120 -30.56 -25.86 4.02
C MET A 120 -29.80 -27.13 3.64
N LYS A 121 -28.63 -26.99 3.01
CA LYS A 121 -27.79 -28.13 2.64
C LYS A 121 -27.32 -28.92 3.86
N THR A 122 -26.91 -28.25 4.94
CA THR A 122 -26.53 -28.95 6.18
C THR A 122 -27.73 -29.68 6.78
N VAL A 123 -28.89 -29.02 6.89
CA VAL A 123 -30.12 -29.64 7.41
C VAL A 123 -30.49 -30.88 6.58
N ILE A 124 -30.42 -30.81 5.25
CA ILE A 124 -30.70 -31.96 4.37
C ILE A 124 -29.71 -33.10 4.59
N ILE A 125 -28.40 -32.82 4.71
CA ILE A 125 -27.38 -33.85 4.93
C ILE A 125 -27.56 -34.55 6.28
N TYR A 126 -27.88 -33.79 7.33
CA TYR A 126 -28.03 -34.32 8.69
C TYR A 126 -29.46 -34.83 9.01
N SER A 127 -30.45 -34.57 8.15
CA SER A 127 -31.84 -35.00 8.35
C SER A 127 -32.00 -36.54 8.32
N PRO A 128 -31.45 -37.28 7.32
CA PRO A 128 -31.53 -38.74 7.31
C PRO A 128 -30.84 -39.41 8.50
N SER A 129 -29.69 -38.88 8.95
CA SER A 129 -28.99 -39.43 10.11
C SER A 129 -29.72 -39.16 11.41
N ARG A 130 -30.34 -37.99 11.58
CA ARG A 130 -31.22 -37.69 12.72
C ARG A 130 -32.42 -38.65 12.79
N ASN A 131 -33.11 -38.84 11.66
CA ASN A 131 -34.22 -39.78 11.55
C ASN A 131 -33.78 -41.24 11.80
N TRP A 132 -32.59 -41.63 11.33
CA TRP A 132 -32.03 -42.95 11.58
C TRP A 132 -31.73 -43.18 13.07
N ILE A 133 -31.14 -42.20 13.75
CA ILE A 133 -30.88 -42.27 15.19
C ILE A 133 -32.19 -42.38 15.98
N GLU A 134 -33.20 -41.58 15.64
CA GLU A 134 -34.51 -41.60 16.31
C GLU A 134 -35.23 -42.95 16.10
N THR A 135 -35.28 -43.46 14.87
CA THR A 135 -35.88 -44.77 14.58
C THR A 135 -35.11 -45.93 15.22
N PHE A 136 -33.78 -45.86 15.26
CA PHE A 136 -32.94 -46.86 15.92
C PHE A 136 -33.15 -46.87 17.45
N ALA A 137 -33.28 -45.70 18.07
CA ALA A 137 -33.55 -45.59 19.51
C ALA A 137 -34.90 -46.21 19.89
N VAL A 138 -35.96 -45.95 19.11
CA VAL A 138 -37.28 -46.57 19.32
C VAL A 138 -37.19 -48.10 19.22
N LYS A 139 -36.52 -48.61 18.18
CA LYS A 139 -36.34 -50.05 17.97
C LYS A 139 -35.57 -50.71 19.12
N LEU A 140 -34.53 -50.06 19.64
CA LEU A 140 -33.80 -50.53 20.82
C LEU A 140 -34.70 -50.58 22.05
N GLN A 141 -35.51 -49.55 22.29
CA GLN A 141 -36.39 -49.49 23.44
C GLN A 141 -37.46 -50.57 23.41
N ASP A 142 -38.00 -50.88 22.22
CA ASP A 142 -38.94 -51.99 22.04
C ASP A 142 -38.27 -53.35 22.26
N THR A 143 -37.03 -53.56 21.76
CA THR A 143 -36.30 -54.80 22.04
C THR A 143 -36.00 -54.98 23.52
N LEU A 144 -35.66 -53.92 24.24
CA LEU A 144 -35.41 -53.97 25.69
C LEU A 144 -36.68 -54.27 26.49
N LYS A 145 -37.86 -53.80 26.04
CA LYS A 145 -39.15 -54.15 26.65
C LYS A 145 -39.48 -55.63 26.47
N VAL A 146 -39.18 -56.21 25.31
CA VAL A 146 -39.41 -57.64 25.04
C VAL A 146 -38.50 -58.54 25.87
N ILE A 147 -37.28 -58.08 26.20
CA ILE A 147 -36.31 -58.85 27.00
C ILE A 147 -36.61 -58.79 28.51
N ASN A 148 -37.28 -57.74 28.99
CA ASN A 148 -37.62 -57.53 30.42
C ASN A 148 -39.00 -58.06 30.83
N VAL A 149 -39.71 -58.78 29.95
CA VAL A 149 -40.97 -59.51 30.22
C VAL A 149 -40.68 -61.00 30.26
#